data_AF-A0A942C7H6-F1
#
_entry.id   AF-A0A942C7H6-F1
#
_cell.length_a   1.000
_cell.length_b   1.000
_cell.length_c   1.000
_cell.angle_alpha   90.00
_cell.angle_beta   90.00
_cell.angle_gamma   90.00
#
_symmetry.space_group_name_H-M   'P 1'
#
loop_
_entity.id
_entity.type
_entity.pdbx_description
1 polymer ?
#
loop_
_entity_poly.entity_id
_entity_poly.type
_entity_poly.pdbx_seq_one_letter_code
_entity_poly.pdbx_strand_id
1 'polypeptide(L)'
;MAENPEERAKRHRTRRRAILLTALIAIVGTIGGLMLFVNIFERKQEARNPFYRVVELNDEIEDPAIWGKNFPLQYDDYKRTVDQVRTHYGGSESLPRNPTAADPRSVVAQSKLEEDLRLKAMWAGYAFSKDFREERGHAYMLDDQTFTERQQVVKQPGTCMQCHASIYLPYKKLGGGDLIKGFEAMNQMPYTEARKLVTHPVSCIDCHDPSNLQLRITRPGFIEGMRAYKASQGIANYDVNAMATRQEMRSFVCGQCHVEYYFKGPEKRLVYPWSKGLKVDEIMAYYEEVNHKDWTHADTGAPVLKAQHPEFEMWNQGIHSRSGVACADCHMPYKREGALKISDHHVRSPLLNVNRACQTCHKWSEGELHARVETIQSRHFALRNTAMDALMDFLTDLKSAKAAGRSDAELATAQNFQRKAQFYLDFVEAENSTGFHAPQEAARILGESINFTRQGQKALRGLIPGGSAPPVQKAGLK
;
A
#
# COMPACT_ATOMS: atom_id res chain seq x y z
N MET A 1 58.38 70.17 -17.38
CA MET A 1 57.14 70.45 -18.12
C MET A 1 55.98 70.35 -17.15
N ALA A 2 55.34 71.48 -16.85
CA ALA A 2 54.16 71.51 -15.99
C ALA A 2 52.97 70.92 -16.74
N GLU A 3 52.28 69.94 -16.15
CA GLU A 3 51.07 69.31 -16.70
C GLU A 3 50.03 70.40 -17.04
N ASN A 4 49.45 70.32 -18.25
CA ASN A 4 48.44 71.28 -18.73
C ASN A 4 47.23 71.29 -17.76
N PRO A 5 46.81 72.47 -17.23
CA PRO A 5 45.67 72.59 -16.32
C PRO A 5 44.38 71.91 -16.82
N GLU A 6 44.17 71.89 -18.13
CA GLU A 6 43.02 71.24 -18.77
C GLU A 6 43.05 69.70 -18.65
N GLU A 7 44.22 69.07 -18.84
CA GLU A 7 44.39 67.63 -18.69
C GLU A 7 44.22 67.19 -17.23
N ARG A 8 44.72 68.00 -16.28
CA ARG A 8 44.55 67.77 -14.84
C ARG A 8 43.07 67.81 -14.44
N ALA A 9 42.31 68.78 -14.96
CA ALA A 9 40.87 68.89 -14.73
C ALA A 9 40.10 67.70 -15.34
N LYS A 10 40.46 67.27 -16.56
CA LYS A 10 39.84 66.13 -17.25
C LYS A 10 40.09 64.82 -16.50
N ARG A 11 41.34 64.57 -16.06
CA ARG A 11 41.73 63.41 -15.25
C ARG A 11 41.02 63.39 -13.89
N HIS A 12 40.86 64.55 -13.26
CA HIS A 12 40.11 64.69 -12.00
C HIS A 12 38.61 64.39 -12.19
N ARG A 13 38.02 64.80 -13.32
CA ARG A 13 36.61 64.53 -13.68
C ARG A 13 36.38 63.06 -14.00
N THR A 14 37.30 62.41 -14.73
CA THR A 14 37.26 60.97 -15.03
C THR A 14 37.44 60.14 -13.75
N ARG A 15 38.38 60.51 -12.87
CA ARG A 15 38.59 59.83 -11.58
C ARG A 15 37.38 59.98 -10.65
N ARG A 16 36.75 61.18 -10.60
CA ARG A 16 35.49 61.39 -9.87
C ARG A 16 34.35 60.55 -10.45
N ARG A 17 34.19 60.47 -11.77
CA ARG A 17 33.19 59.61 -12.42
C ARG A 17 33.41 58.13 -12.12
N ALA A 18 34.66 57.65 -12.16
CA ALA A 18 35.00 56.27 -11.81
C ALA A 18 34.68 55.97 -10.34
N ILE A 19 35.06 56.86 -9.41
CA ILE A 19 34.73 56.71 -7.98
C ILE A 19 33.21 56.68 -7.76
N LEU A 20 32.46 57.58 -8.40
CA LEU A 20 30.99 57.61 -8.30
C LEU A 20 30.34 56.35 -8.87
N LEU A 21 30.84 55.83 -9.98
CA LEU A 21 30.34 54.60 -10.59
C LEU A 21 30.63 53.38 -9.71
N THR A 22 31.85 53.26 -9.17
CA THR A 22 32.21 52.19 -8.24
C THR A 22 31.39 52.27 -6.95
N ALA A 23 31.17 53.48 -6.41
CA ALA A 23 30.31 53.68 -5.25
C ALA A 23 28.86 53.27 -5.55
N LEU A 24 28.32 53.64 -6.72
CA LEU A 24 26.98 53.25 -7.14
C LEU A 24 26.84 51.73 -7.28
N ILE A 25 27.80 51.05 -7.90
CA ILE A 25 27.80 49.58 -8.04
C ILE A 25 27.87 48.91 -6.67
N ALA A 26 28.71 49.40 -5.76
CA ALA A 26 28.82 48.88 -4.40
C ALA A 26 27.50 49.07 -3.62
N ILE A 27 26.85 50.23 -3.77
CA ILE A 27 25.54 50.51 -3.16
C ILE A 27 24.48 49.55 -3.70
N VAL A 28 24.38 49.40 -5.03
CA VAL A 28 23.41 48.48 -5.67
C VAL A 28 23.67 47.03 -5.26
N GLY A 29 24.94 46.59 -5.23
CA GLY A 29 25.31 45.25 -4.78
C GLY A 29 24.97 45.01 -3.31
N THR A 30 25.19 46.01 -2.45
CA THR A 30 24.84 45.94 -1.02
C THR A 30 23.33 45.87 -0.82
N ILE A 31 22.55 46.69 -1.53
CA ILE A 31 21.08 46.67 -1.49
C ILE A 31 20.56 45.31 -1.98
N GLY A 32 21.07 44.80 -3.11
CA GLY A 32 20.69 43.49 -3.63
C GLY A 32 21.04 42.34 -2.67
N GLY A 33 22.21 42.40 -2.03
CA GLY A 33 22.63 41.44 -1.00
C GLY A 33 21.75 41.49 0.24
N LEU A 34 21.38 42.69 0.72
CA LEU A 34 20.47 42.87 1.85
C LEU A 34 19.06 42.38 1.52
N MET A 35 18.53 42.68 0.33
CA MET A 35 17.23 42.18 -0.11
C MET A 35 17.20 40.65 -0.18
N LEU A 36 18.27 40.03 -0.70
CA LEU A 36 18.39 38.57 -0.72
C LEU A 36 18.49 37.99 0.70
N PHE A 37 19.26 38.62 1.59
CA PHE A 37 19.41 38.19 2.97
C PHE A 37 18.08 38.28 3.75
N VAL A 38 17.35 39.38 3.62
CA VAL A 38 16.01 39.56 4.21
C VAL A 38 15.07 38.49 3.69
N ASN A 39 15.03 38.26 2.37
CA ASN A 39 14.20 37.21 1.79
C ASN A 39 14.55 35.81 2.35
N ILE A 40 15.84 35.46 2.42
CA ILE A 40 16.27 34.17 3.01
C ILE A 40 15.88 34.07 4.48
N PHE A 41 16.03 35.16 5.24
CA PHE A 41 15.71 35.19 6.67
C PHE A 41 14.21 35.04 6.90
N GLU A 42 13.38 35.79 6.18
CA GLU A 42 11.91 35.67 6.20
C GLU A 42 11.48 34.25 5.83
N ARG A 43 12.02 33.68 4.75
CA ARG A 43 11.73 32.29 4.35
C ARG A 43 12.15 31.27 5.40
N LYS A 44 13.29 31.47 6.07
CA LYS A 44 13.72 30.62 7.18
C LYS A 44 12.81 30.77 8.40
N GLN A 45 12.29 31.96 8.66
CA GLN A 45 11.41 32.24 9.79
C GLN A 45 9.99 31.69 9.55
N GLU A 46 9.45 31.85 8.34
CA GLU A 46 8.23 31.18 7.89
C GLU A 46 8.36 29.64 8.01
N ALA A 47 9.52 29.08 7.65
CA ALA A 47 9.78 27.65 7.77
C ALA A 47 9.87 27.14 9.23
N ARG A 48 10.06 28.01 10.23
CA ARG A 48 10.13 27.61 11.65
C ARG A 48 8.76 27.32 12.26
N ASN A 49 7.69 27.94 11.76
CA ASN A 49 6.31 27.66 12.15
C ASN A 49 5.50 27.28 10.90
N PRO A 50 5.71 26.07 10.33
CA PRO A 50 5.12 25.70 9.04
C PRO A 50 3.60 25.45 9.11
N PHE A 51 3.01 25.48 10.30
CA PHE A 51 1.57 25.30 10.50
C PHE A 51 1.05 26.26 11.57
N TYR A 52 -0.19 26.71 11.40
CA TYR A 52 -0.90 27.51 12.39
C TYR A 52 -1.36 26.56 13.51
N ARG A 53 -0.82 26.68 14.72
CA ARG A 53 -1.33 25.91 15.88
C ARG A 53 -2.60 26.57 16.40
N VAL A 54 -3.69 26.42 15.64
CA VAL A 54 -5.02 26.99 15.91
C VAL A 54 -5.71 26.24 17.05
N VAL A 55 -5.50 24.92 17.13
CA VAL A 55 -6.03 24.04 18.19
C VAL A 55 -4.92 23.19 18.78
N GLU A 56 -5.06 22.82 20.05
CA GLU A 56 -4.18 21.84 20.67
C GLU A 56 -4.66 20.44 20.30
N LEU A 57 -3.80 19.69 19.59
CA LEU A 57 -4.04 18.29 19.29
C LEU A 57 -3.46 17.44 20.42
N ASN A 58 -4.15 16.34 20.73
CA ASN A 58 -3.70 15.34 21.67
C ASN A 58 -4.09 13.95 21.17
N ASP A 59 -3.72 12.96 21.95
CA ASP A 59 -3.85 11.55 21.61
C ASP A 59 -5.25 10.97 21.87
N GLU A 60 -6.26 11.84 21.87
CA GLU A 60 -7.70 11.56 21.98
C GLU A 60 -8.52 12.24 20.86
N ILE A 61 -7.87 12.98 19.96
CA ILE A 61 -8.52 13.68 18.84
C ILE A 61 -8.28 12.91 17.55
N GLU A 62 -9.28 12.13 17.10
CA GLU A 62 -9.22 11.42 15.82
C GLU A 62 -9.89 12.16 14.65
N ASP A 63 -10.79 13.11 14.93
CA ASP A 63 -11.54 13.80 13.88
C ASP A 63 -10.58 14.60 12.97
N PRO A 64 -10.44 14.21 11.69
CA PRO A 64 -9.49 14.86 10.78
C PRO A 64 -9.86 16.32 10.49
N ALA A 65 -11.12 16.74 10.68
CA ALA A 65 -11.51 18.14 10.55
C ALA A 65 -10.89 19.02 11.64
N ILE A 66 -10.68 18.49 12.85
CA ILE A 66 -9.98 19.20 13.93
C ILE A 66 -8.49 19.32 13.60
N TRP A 67 -7.87 18.26 13.08
CA TRP A 67 -6.49 18.31 12.57
C TRP A 67 -6.35 19.32 11.42
N GLY A 68 -7.34 19.39 10.54
CA GLY A 68 -7.40 20.32 9.41
C GLY A 68 -7.41 21.80 9.80
N LYS A 69 -7.77 22.15 11.04
CA LYS A 69 -7.61 23.53 11.54
C LYS A 69 -6.13 23.93 11.64
N ASN A 70 -5.26 22.98 11.96
CA ASN A 70 -3.81 23.19 12.01
C ASN A 70 -3.14 22.91 10.67
N PHE A 71 -3.63 21.90 9.92
CA PHE A 71 -3.04 21.39 8.68
C PHE A 71 -4.01 21.45 7.50
N PRO A 72 -4.51 22.65 7.12
CA PRO A 72 -5.59 22.78 6.14
C PRO A 72 -5.20 22.21 4.77
N LEU A 73 -3.95 22.39 4.33
CA LEU A 73 -3.50 21.92 3.02
C LEU A 73 -3.43 20.39 2.93
N GLN A 74 -2.92 19.73 3.97
CA GLN A 74 -2.88 18.28 4.05
C GLN A 74 -4.29 17.69 4.22
N TYR A 75 -5.14 18.36 4.99
CA TYR A 75 -6.53 17.95 5.16
C TYR A 75 -7.36 18.08 3.88
N ASP A 76 -7.14 19.14 3.10
CA ASP A 76 -7.76 19.29 1.79
C ASP A 76 -7.33 18.18 0.82
N ASP A 77 -6.04 17.84 0.77
CA ASP A 77 -5.57 16.70 -0.02
C ASP A 77 -6.16 15.36 0.46
N TYR A 78 -6.22 15.14 1.77
CA TYR A 78 -6.84 13.95 2.37
C TYR A 78 -8.32 13.81 1.95
N LYS A 79 -9.10 14.89 2.01
CA LYS A 79 -10.50 14.90 1.57
C LYS A 79 -10.65 14.57 0.09
N ARG A 80 -9.67 14.93 -0.73
CA ARG A 80 -9.70 14.64 -2.18
C ARG A 80 -9.55 13.18 -2.52
N THR A 81 -9.32 12.29 -1.56
CA THR A 81 -9.43 10.83 -1.81
C THR A 81 -10.86 10.39 -2.20
N VAL A 82 -11.84 11.30 -2.20
CA VAL A 82 -13.13 11.13 -2.88
C VAL A 82 -13.06 11.23 -4.40
N ASP A 83 -12.01 11.84 -4.96
CA ASP A 83 -11.84 12.01 -6.41
C ASP A 83 -11.60 10.63 -7.04
N GLN A 84 -12.38 10.29 -8.08
CA GLN A 84 -12.30 9.00 -8.75
C GLN A 84 -11.92 9.20 -10.21
N VAL A 85 -10.71 8.75 -10.58
CA VAL A 85 -10.20 8.79 -11.94
C VAL A 85 -9.57 7.44 -12.28
N ARG A 86 -10.09 6.81 -13.34
CA ARG A 86 -9.62 5.52 -13.83
C ARG A 86 -8.34 5.70 -14.66
N THR A 87 -7.42 4.76 -14.52
CA THR A 87 -6.25 4.55 -15.39
C THR A 87 -6.43 3.24 -16.15
N HIS A 88 -5.50 2.89 -17.04
CA HIS A 88 -5.69 1.71 -17.90
C HIS A 88 -5.84 0.39 -17.11
N TYR A 89 -5.07 0.18 -16.04
CA TYR A 89 -5.05 -1.06 -15.25
C TYR A 89 -5.39 -0.88 -13.76
N GLY A 90 -6.01 0.24 -13.39
CA GLY A 90 -6.39 0.51 -12.01
C GLY A 90 -6.83 1.96 -11.83
N GLY A 91 -6.56 2.54 -10.67
CA GLY A 91 -7.11 3.85 -10.32
C GLY A 91 -8.50 3.69 -9.71
N SER A 92 -9.25 4.78 -9.61
CA SER A 92 -10.51 4.79 -8.88
C SER A 92 -11.68 5.04 -9.83
N GLU A 93 -12.81 4.39 -9.63
CA GLU A 93 -14.00 4.65 -10.44
C GLU A 93 -15.31 4.61 -9.65
N SER A 94 -16.31 5.26 -10.23
CA SER A 94 -17.63 5.48 -9.66
C SER A 94 -18.68 4.96 -10.64
N LEU A 95 -19.40 3.91 -10.28
CA LEU A 95 -20.47 3.37 -11.10
C LEU A 95 -21.82 3.54 -10.41
N PRO A 96 -22.85 3.99 -11.15
CA PRO A 96 -24.20 4.05 -10.62
C PRO A 96 -24.70 2.64 -10.32
N ARG A 97 -25.39 2.49 -9.19
CA ARG A 97 -26.05 1.25 -8.76
C ARG A 97 -27.42 1.62 -8.20
N ASN A 98 -28.42 0.75 -8.42
CA ASN A 98 -29.68 0.86 -7.69
C ASN A 98 -29.46 0.50 -6.21
N PRO A 99 -29.76 1.41 -5.26
CA PRO A 99 -29.66 1.12 -3.83
C PRO A 99 -30.48 -0.11 -3.44
N THR A 100 -29.98 -0.85 -2.46
CA THR A 100 -30.66 -2.01 -1.88
C THR A 100 -30.84 -1.80 -0.38
N ALA A 101 -31.62 -2.67 0.28
CA ALA A 101 -31.73 -2.63 1.74
C ALA A 101 -30.39 -2.90 2.46
N ALA A 102 -29.50 -3.68 1.84
CA ALA A 102 -28.19 -4.04 2.41
C ALA A 102 -27.09 -3.00 2.10
N ASP A 103 -27.19 -2.33 0.95
CA ASP A 103 -26.28 -1.27 0.52
C ASP A 103 -27.09 -0.08 -0.01
N PRO A 104 -27.24 1.00 0.80
CA PRO A 104 -28.07 2.15 0.44
C PRO A 104 -27.39 3.11 -0.54
N ARG A 105 -26.14 2.84 -0.95
CA ARG A 105 -25.37 3.74 -1.79
C ARG A 105 -25.84 3.64 -3.24
N SER A 106 -26.03 4.79 -3.88
CA SER A 106 -26.36 4.89 -5.31
C SER A 106 -25.13 4.80 -6.22
N VAL A 107 -23.92 4.77 -5.64
CA VAL A 107 -22.66 4.78 -6.36
C VAL A 107 -21.64 3.90 -5.64
N VAL A 108 -21.02 2.98 -6.39
CA VAL A 108 -20.06 1.99 -5.89
C VAL A 108 -18.88 1.83 -6.85
N ALA A 109 -17.80 1.20 -6.41
CA ALA A 109 -16.71 0.81 -7.29
C ALA A 109 -17.11 -0.38 -8.18
N GLN A 110 -16.42 -0.53 -9.32
CA GLN A 110 -16.61 -1.63 -10.27
C GLN A 110 -16.42 -2.98 -9.62
N SER A 111 -17.27 -3.93 -9.99
CA SER A 111 -17.14 -5.32 -9.58
C SER A 111 -16.08 -6.00 -10.42
N LYS A 112 -14.96 -6.40 -9.79
CA LYS A 112 -13.93 -7.22 -10.44
C LYS A 112 -14.48 -8.61 -10.80
N LEU A 113 -15.48 -9.09 -10.05
CA LEU A 113 -16.17 -10.35 -10.35
C LEU A 113 -17.08 -10.30 -11.59
N GLU A 114 -17.47 -9.11 -12.04
CA GLU A 114 -18.20 -8.92 -13.29
C GLU A 114 -17.26 -8.75 -14.48
N GLU A 115 -16.10 -8.11 -14.26
CA GLU A 115 -15.03 -8.01 -15.27
C GLU A 115 -14.39 -9.38 -15.56
N ASP A 116 -14.22 -10.23 -14.53
CA ASP A 116 -13.63 -11.56 -14.67
C ASP A 116 -14.35 -12.62 -13.82
N LEU A 117 -15.17 -13.43 -14.49
CA LEU A 117 -15.90 -14.53 -13.84
C LEU A 117 -14.98 -15.64 -13.30
N ARG A 118 -13.72 -15.73 -13.75
CA ARG A 118 -12.75 -16.72 -13.25
C ARG A 118 -12.45 -16.50 -11.78
N LEU A 119 -12.54 -15.27 -11.28
CA LEU A 119 -12.40 -14.94 -9.85
C LEU A 119 -13.47 -15.61 -8.98
N LYS A 120 -14.71 -15.71 -9.48
CA LYS A 120 -15.79 -16.43 -8.77
C LYS A 120 -15.48 -17.91 -8.65
N ALA A 121 -14.92 -18.50 -9.72
CA ALA A 121 -14.52 -19.91 -9.74
C ALA A 121 -13.31 -20.16 -8.83
N MET A 122 -12.27 -19.31 -8.90
CA MET A 122 -11.07 -19.39 -8.05
C MET A 122 -11.41 -19.31 -6.55
N TRP A 123 -12.38 -18.48 -6.19
CA TRP A 123 -12.81 -18.30 -4.79
C TRP A 123 -14.08 -19.07 -4.42
N ALA A 124 -14.42 -20.14 -5.16
CA ALA A 124 -15.64 -20.89 -4.92
C ALA A 124 -15.71 -21.40 -3.47
N GLY A 125 -16.81 -21.05 -2.78
CA GLY A 125 -17.02 -21.36 -1.35
C GLY A 125 -16.48 -20.31 -0.38
N TYR A 126 -15.94 -19.20 -0.86
CA TYR A 126 -15.42 -18.11 -0.02
C TYR A 126 -16.16 -16.79 -0.26
N ALA A 127 -16.12 -15.88 0.73
CA ALA A 127 -16.86 -14.61 0.67
C ALA A 127 -16.46 -13.74 -0.52
N PHE A 128 -15.20 -13.79 -0.95
CA PHE A 128 -14.72 -13.05 -2.12
C PHE A 128 -15.38 -13.48 -3.44
N SER A 129 -15.95 -14.68 -3.53
CA SER A 129 -16.76 -15.08 -4.71
C SER A 129 -18.12 -14.37 -4.80
N LYS A 130 -18.50 -13.63 -3.76
CA LYS A 130 -19.77 -12.92 -3.67
C LYS A 130 -19.64 -11.44 -3.97
N ASP A 131 -18.61 -10.78 -3.44
CA ASP A 131 -18.34 -9.38 -3.73
C ASP A 131 -16.85 -9.05 -3.57
N PHE A 132 -16.27 -8.58 -4.66
CA PHE A 132 -14.90 -8.09 -4.76
C PHE A 132 -14.88 -6.99 -5.83
N ARG A 133 -14.42 -5.80 -5.43
CA ARG A 133 -14.54 -4.58 -6.21
C ARG A 133 -13.20 -3.89 -6.32
N GLU A 134 -13.03 -3.09 -7.37
CA GLU A 134 -11.87 -2.22 -7.54
C GLU A 134 -11.73 -1.28 -6.35
N GLU A 135 -10.49 -1.07 -5.94
CA GLU A 135 -10.12 -0.21 -4.84
C GLU A 135 -10.38 1.25 -5.20
N ARG A 136 -10.64 2.08 -4.18
CA ARG A 136 -10.78 3.53 -4.35
C ARG A 136 -10.20 4.25 -3.14
N GLY A 137 -10.21 5.58 -3.19
CA GLY A 137 -9.50 6.38 -2.21
C GLY A 137 -9.97 6.17 -0.76
N HIS A 138 -9.07 6.47 0.17
CA HIS A 138 -9.21 6.21 1.60
C HIS A 138 -10.51 6.72 2.23
N ALA A 139 -11.09 7.81 1.71
CA ALA A 139 -12.38 8.33 2.17
C ALA A 139 -13.51 7.27 2.17
N TYR A 140 -13.44 6.26 1.30
CA TYR A 140 -14.49 5.25 1.15
C TYR A 140 -14.25 3.94 1.89
N MET A 141 -13.05 3.69 2.42
CA MET A 141 -12.65 2.35 2.90
C MET A 141 -13.59 1.79 3.98
N LEU A 142 -14.12 2.65 4.85
CA LEU A 142 -15.00 2.26 5.96
C LEU A 142 -16.38 1.86 5.44
N ASP A 143 -16.92 2.66 4.53
CA ASP A 143 -18.23 2.40 3.93
C ASP A 143 -18.18 1.20 3.00
N ASP A 144 -17.13 1.07 2.19
CA ASP A 144 -16.94 -0.11 1.33
C ASP A 144 -16.85 -1.41 2.15
N GLN A 145 -16.13 -1.39 3.27
CA GLN A 145 -16.07 -2.54 4.17
C GLN A 145 -17.38 -2.79 4.92
N THR A 146 -18.18 -1.75 5.16
CA THR A 146 -19.48 -1.85 5.83
C THR A 146 -20.53 -2.47 4.92
N PHE A 147 -20.53 -2.08 3.64
CA PHE A 147 -21.61 -2.43 2.71
C PHE A 147 -21.26 -3.52 1.71
N THR A 148 -20.01 -4.00 1.67
CA THR A 148 -19.67 -5.15 0.83
C THR A 148 -20.57 -6.35 1.14
N GLU A 149 -21.01 -7.07 0.11
CA GLU A 149 -21.89 -8.23 0.29
C GLU A 149 -21.19 -9.37 1.05
N ARG A 150 -19.86 -9.30 1.19
CA ARG A 150 -19.09 -10.18 2.09
C ARG A 150 -19.59 -10.13 3.54
N GLN A 151 -20.14 -9.00 4.00
CA GLN A 151 -20.73 -8.88 5.34
C GLN A 151 -22.05 -9.63 5.49
N GLN A 152 -22.74 -9.91 4.38
CA GLN A 152 -24.06 -10.57 4.38
C GLN A 152 -23.92 -12.09 4.30
N VAL A 153 -22.87 -12.58 3.63
CA VAL A 153 -22.68 -14.01 3.35
C VAL A 153 -21.84 -14.73 4.40
N VAL A 154 -21.05 -13.99 5.19
CA VAL A 154 -20.28 -14.52 6.31
C VAL A 154 -20.31 -13.57 7.51
N LYS A 155 -20.26 -14.13 8.72
CA LYS A 155 -20.13 -13.34 9.95
C LYS A 155 -18.67 -12.92 10.12
N GLN A 156 -18.31 -11.76 9.58
CA GLN A 156 -16.96 -11.22 9.70
C GLN A 156 -16.64 -10.82 11.15
N PRO A 157 -15.39 -10.98 11.60
CA PRO A 157 -14.95 -10.50 12.90
C PRO A 157 -14.66 -8.99 12.89
N GLY A 158 -14.58 -8.40 14.08
CA GLY A 158 -14.16 -7.02 14.32
C GLY A 158 -12.72 -6.76 13.88
N THR A 159 -11.93 -7.81 13.70
CA THR A 159 -10.61 -7.78 13.07
C THR A 159 -10.60 -7.05 11.73
N CYS A 160 -11.68 -7.14 10.96
CA CYS A 160 -11.81 -6.42 9.70
C CYS A 160 -11.77 -4.89 9.85
N MET A 161 -11.91 -4.31 11.05
CA MET A 161 -11.72 -2.88 11.26
C MET A 161 -10.26 -2.46 11.25
N GLN A 162 -9.33 -3.39 11.45
CA GLN A 162 -7.92 -3.07 11.58
C GLN A 162 -7.39 -2.25 10.40
N CYS A 163 -7.90 -2.41 9.19
CA CYS A 163 -7.37 -1.68 8.02
C CYS A 163 -8.39 -0.75 7.34
N HIS A 164 -9.61 -0.66 7.87
CA HIS A 164 -10.73 0.03 7.22
C HIS A 164 -11.29 1.20 8.03
N ALA A 165 -10.66 1.54 9.15
CA ALA A 165 -11.08 2.64 10.02
C ALA A 165 -9.89 3.34 10.70
N SER A 166 -10.18 4.52 11.24
CA SER A 166 -9.38 5.13 12.30
C SER A 166 -9.54 4.32 13.57
N ILE A 167 -8.52 3.55 13.94
CA ILE A 167 -8.65 2.45 14.93
C ILE A 167 -7.90 2.70 16.22
N TYR A 168 -6.99 3.67 16.22
CA TYR A 168 -6.13 3.99 17.34
C TYR A 168 -6.91 4.23 18.64
N LEU A 169 -7.90 5.14 18.61
CA LEU A 169 -8.72 5.44 19.79
C LEU A 169 -9.65 4.29 20.20
N PRO A 170 -10.34 3.60 19.27
CA PRO A 170 -11.09 2.40 19.61
C PRO A 170 -10.25 1.34 20.35
N TYR A 171 -9.03 1.04 19.88
CA TYR A 171 -8.13 0.11 20.59
C TYR A 171 -7.70 0.67 21.94
N LYS A 172 -7.26 1.93 22.00
CA LYS A 172 -6.86 2.55 23.26
C LYS A 172 -7.98 2.51 24.31
N LYS A 173 -9.22 2.78 23.91
CA LYS A 173 -10.40 2.73 24.81
C LYS A 173 -10.70 1.30 25.26
N LEU A 174 -10.80 0.35 24.33
CA LEU A 174 -11.11 -1.06 24.65
C LEU A 174 -10.03 -1.71 25.52
N GLY A 175 -8.77 -1.33 25.35
CA GLY A 175 -7.65 -1.88 26.09
C GLY A 175 -7.27 -1.12 27.37
N GLY A 176 -8.03 -0.09 27.76
CA GLY A 176 -7.70 0.73 28.94
C GLY A 176 -6.35 1.44 28.83
N GLY A 177 -5.99 1.89 27.63
CA GLY A 177 -4.71 2.52 27.29
C GLY A 177 -3.74 1.61 26.52
N ASP A 178 -3.95 0.30 26.54
CA ASP A 178 -3.10 -0.68 25.86
C ASP A 178 -3.67 -1.08 24.49
N LEU A 179 -2.97 -0.70 23.42
CA LEU A 179 -3.42 -1.00 22.05
C LEU A 179 -3.50 -2.49 21.76
N ILE A 180 -2.63 -3.33 22.34
CA ILE A 180 -2.64 -4.78 22.10
C ILE A 180 -3.90 -5.40 22.73
N LYS A 181 -4.23 -5.02 23.96
CA LYS A 181 -5.47 -5.49 24.62
C LYS A 181 -6.72 -5.01 23.89
N GLY A 182 -6.71 -3.76 23.40
CA GLY A 182 -7.80 -3.22 22.60
C GLY A 182 -7.99 -3.97 21.28
N PHE A 183 -6.89 -4.28 20.61
CA PHE A 183 -6.87 -5.09 19.40
C PHE A 183 -7.42 -6.50 19.65
N GLU A 184 -6.98 -7.17 20.70
CA GLU A 184 -7.49 -8.49 21.11
C GLU A 184 -8.98 -8.49 21.42
N ALA A 185 -9.44 -7.48 22.15
CA ALA A 185 -10.85 -7.32 22.49
C ALA A 185 -11.70 -7.11 21.22
N MET A 186 -11.26 -6.24 20.31
CA MET A 186 -12.01 -5.94 19.09
C MET A 186 -12.02 -7.12 18.11
N ASN A 187 -10.93 -7.87 17.97
CA ASN A 187 -10.85 -9.00 17.04
C ASN A 187 -11.96 -10.04 17.27
N GLN A 188 -12.30 -10.26 18.54
CA GLN A 188 -13.31 -11.23 18.95
C GLN A 188 -14.75 -10.72 18.80
N MET A 189 -14.95 -9.41 18.56
CA MET A 189 -16.29 -8.86 18.36
C MET A 189 -16.86 -9.28 17.01
N PRO A 190 -18.18 -9.39 16.85
CA PRO A 190 -18.80 -9.34 15.53
C PRO A 190 -18.50 -8.01 14.83
N TYR A 191 -18.31 -8.03 13.51
CA TYR A 191 -18.04 -6.83 12.72
C TYR A 191 -19.06 -5.70 12.98
N THR A 192 -20.34 -6.03 13.08
CA THR A 192 -21.43 -5.07 13.30
C THR A 192 -21.33 -4.36 14.65
N GLU A 193 -20.76 -5.00 15.67
CA GLU A 193 -20.52 -4.38 16.97
C GLU A 193 -19.25 -3.52 16.94
N ALA A 194 -18.16 -4.02 16.34
CA ALA A 194 -16.95 -3.23 16.14
C ALA A 194 -17.22 -1.96 15.31
N ARG A 195 -18.14 -2.02 14.33
CA ARG A 195 -18.50 -0.88 13.46
C ARG A 195 -19.09 0.28 14.22
N LYS A 196 -19.78 0.02 15.34
CA LYS A 196 -20.37 1.06 16.20
C LYS A 196 -19.31 1.86 16.97
N LEU A 197 -18.09 1.34 17.07
CA LEU A 197 -16.98 1.95 17.81
C LEU A 197 -16.15 2.91 16.96
N VAL A 198 -16.39 2.97 15.64
CA VAL A 198 -15.62 3.79 14.69
C VAL A 198 -16.53 4.73 13.91
N THR A 199 -16.06 5.95 13.66
CA THR A 199 -16.81 6.97 12.90
C THR A 199 -16.13 7.37 11.60
N HIS A 200 -14.81 7.21 11.51
CA HIS A 200 -14.01 7.64 10.37
C HIS A 200 -13.28 6.49 9.69
N PRO A 201 -13.05 6.56 8.37
CA PRO A 201 -11.96 5.81 7.73
C PRO A 201 -10.61 6.19 8.36
N VAL A 202 -9.49 5.61 7.88
CA VAL A 202 -8.16 5.98 8.39
C VAL A 202 -7.99 7.50 8.44
N SER A 203 -7.49 8.01 9.55
CA SER A 203 -7.37 9.44 9.81
C SER A 203 -5.94 9.84 10.13
N CYS A 204 -5.72 11.12 10.44
CA CYS A 204 -4.40 11.67 10.73
C CYS A 204 -3.70 10.94 11.89
N ILE A 205 -4.45 10.56 12.93
CA ILE A 205 -3.93 9.99 14.18
C ILE A 205 -3.34 8.58 14.02
N ASP A 206 -3.75 7.85 12.97
CA ASP A 206 -3.28 6.48 12.70
C ASP A 206 -1.84 6.45 12.17
N CYS A 207 -1.34 7.59 11.66
CA CYS A 207 -0.01 7.71 11.06
C CYS A 207 0.85 8.80 11.70
N HIS A 208 0.25 9.79 12.39
CA HIS A 208 0.97 10.93 12.97
C HIS A 208 0.77 11.02 14.48
N ASP A 209 1.86 11.32 15.18
CA ASP A 209 1.80 11.74 16.58
C ASP A 209 1.21 13.17 16.68
N PRO A 210 0.16 13.40 17.49
CA PRO A 210 -0.50 14.69 17.55
C PRO A 210 0.36 15.80 18.20
N SER A 211 1.36 15.44 19.01
CA SER A 211 2.18 16.41 19.73
C SER A 211 3.30 16.99 18.87
N ASN A 212 3.87 16.19 17.97
CA ASN A 212 5.07 16.53 17.22
C ASN A 212 5.05 16.16 15.73
N LEU A 213 3.96 15.53 15.26
CA LEU A 213 3.71 15.11 13.87
C LEU A 213 4.68 14.06 13.32
N GLN A 214 5.54 13.49 14.15
CA GLN A 214 6.37 12.37 13.74
C GLN A 214 5.48 11.22 13.26
N LEU A 215 5.95 10.53 12.22
CA LEU A 215 5.27 9.32 11.78
C LEU A 215 5.32 8.30 12.92
N ARG A 216 4.21 7.59 13.12
CA ARG A 216 4.11 6.50 14.08
C ARG A 216 3.31 5.34 13.50
N ILE A 217 3.60 4.15 13.97
CA ILE A 217 2.83 2.95 13.74
C ILE A 217 1.90 2.75 14.93
N THR A 218 0.61 2.61 14.63
CA THR A 218 -0.46 2.48 15.61
C THR A 218 -1.11 1.10 15.57
N ARG A 219 -0.95 0.32 14.49
CA ARG A 219 -1.64 -0.96 14.29
C ARG A 219 -0.85 -2.14 14.86
N PRO A 220 -1.37 -2.88 15.86
CA PRO A 220 -0.69 -4.01 16.48
C PRO A 220 -0.22 -5.10 15.51
N GLY A 221 -1.02 -5.45 14.51
CA GLY A 221 -0.63 -6.49 13.54
C GLY A 221 0.67 -6.15 12.80
N PHE A 222 0.90 -4.89 12.45
CA PHE A 222 2.16 -4.47 11.81
C PHE A 222 3.33 -4.40 12.78
N ILE A 223 3.09 -3.93 14.01
CA ILE A 223 4.11 -3.94 15.07
C ILE A 223 4.63 -5.36 15.30
N GLU A 224 3.71 -6.33 15.40
CA GLU A 224 4.03 -7.74 15.60
C GLU A 224 4.65 -8.39 14.35
N GLY A 225 4.11 -8.10 13.16
CA GLY A 225 4.65 -8.58 11.89
C GLY A 225 6.08 -8.11 11.66
N MET A 226 6.36 -6.82 11.84
CA MET A 226 7.72 -6.28 11.73
C MET A 226 8.66 -6.86 12.79
N ARG A 227 8.18 -7.10 14.01
CA ARG A 227 8.97 -7.77 15.04
C ARG A 227 9.34 -9.19 14.62
N ALA A 228 8.39 -9.95 14.09
CA ALA A 228 8.63 -11.32 13.59
C ALA A 228 9.59 -11.34 12.40
N TYR A 229 9.41 -10.41 11.44
CA TYR A 229 10.28 -10.29 10.28
C TYR A 229 11.71 -9.89 10.66
N LYS A 230 11.88 -8.88 11.52
CA LYS A 230 13.22 -8.45 11.95
C LYS A 230 13.89 -9.52 12.81
N ALA A 231 13.13 -10.31 13.58
CA ALA A 231 13.66 -11.47 14.29
C ALA A 231 14.19 -12.55 13.33
N SER A 232 13.53 -12.80 12.18
CA SER A 232 14.03 -13.73 11.16
C SER A 232 15.33 -13.25 10.50
N GLN A 233 15.62 -11.95 10.58
CA GLN A 233 16.88 -11.32 10.18
C GLN A 233 17.91 -11.22 11.32
N GLY A 234 17.65 -11.80 12.48
CA GLY A 234 18.56 -11.80 13.63
C GLY A 234 18.46 -10.55 14.51
N ILE A 235 17.47 -9.68 14.31
CA ILE A 235 17.23 -8.48 15.13
C ILE A 235 16.09 -8.78 16.11
N ALA A 236 16.45 -9.21 17.32
CA ALA A 236 15.50 -9.49 18.39
C ALA A 236 14.87 -8.20 18.94
N ASN A 237 13.64 -8.32 19.46
CA ASN A 237 12.91 -7.24 20.15
C ASN A 237 12.79 -5.94 19.33
N TYR A 238 12.67 -6.04 18.01
CA TYR A 238 12.51 -4.88 17.16
C TYR A 238 11.25 -4.07 17.56
N ASP A 239 11.46 -2.80 17.88
CA ASP A 239 10.42 -1.81 18.10
C ASP A 239 10.38 -0.86 16.90
N VAL A 240 9.31 -0.96 16.12
CA VAL A 240 9.16 -0.17 14.89
C VAL A 240 9.12 1.33 15.14
N ASN A 241 8.57 1.79 16.26
CA ASN A 241 8.46 3.22 16.54
C ASN A 241 9.76 3.81 17.13
N ALA A 242 10.59 2.98 17.74
CA ALA A 242 11.88 3.41 18.30
C ALA A 242 13.06 3.22 17.34
N MET A 243 13.02 2.18 16.49
CA MET A 243 14.18 1.73 15.72
C MET A 243 14.08 2.01 14.22
N ALA A 244 12.87 2.23 13.67
CA ALA A 244 12.73 2.49 12.24
C ALA A 244 13.34 3.85 11.87
N THR A 245 14.05 3.88 10.75
CA THR A 245 14.51 5.13 10.17
C THR A 245 13.34 5.95 9.61
N ARG A 246 13.54 7.26 9.44
CA ARG A 246 12.55 8.12 8.78
C ARG A 246 12.16 7.62 7.38
N GLN A 247 13.11 7.03 6.64
CA GLN A 247 12.84 6.52 5.29
C GLN A 247 12.03 5.21 5.32
N GLU A 248 12.31 4.32 6.28
CA GLU A 248 11.47 3.13 6.51
C GLU A 248 10.05 3.52 6.92
N MET A 249 9.90 4.50 7.83
CA MET A 249 8.59 4.98 8.28
C MET A 249 7.71 5.52 7.13
N ARG A 250 8.31 6.05 6.07
CA ARG A 250 7.61 6.51 4.84
C ARG A 250 7.00 5.37 4.01
N SER A 251 7.32 4.12 4.33
CA SER A 251 6.69 2.91 3.76
C SER A 251 5.89 2.15 4.82
N PHE A 252 6.38 2.12 6.06
CA PHE A 252 5.74 1.36 7.15
C PHE A 252 4.35 1.89 7.51
N VAL A 253 4.09 3.20 7.39
CA VAL A 253 2.73 3.73 7.58
C VAL A 253 1.72 3.16 6.59
N CYS A 254 2.16 2.80 5.37
CA CYS A 254 1.35 2.12 4.36
C CYS A 254 1.24 0.62 4.67
N GLY A 255 2.36 0.01 5.07
CA GLY A 255 2.44 -1.40 5.49
C GLY A 255 1.57 -1.75 6.71
N GLN A 256 1.05 -0.76 7.44
CA GLN A 256 0.04 -1.00 8.45
C GLN A 256 -1.22 -1.71 7.91
N CYS A 257 -1.51 -1.55 6.62
CA CYS A 257 -2.70 -2.10 5.97
C CYS A 257 -2.40 -2.88 4.68
N HIS A 258 -1.50 -2.36 3.85
CA HIS A 258 -1.22 -2.86 2.50
C HIS A 258 -0.27 -4.06 2.53
N VAL A 259 -0.77 -5.17 3.07
CA VAL A 259 -0.01 -6.39 3.36
C VAL A 259 -0.88 -7.65 3.22
N GLU A 260 -0.22 -8.79 3.08
CA GLU A 260 -0.83 -10.12 3.26
C GLU A 260 -1.11 -10.39 4.74
N TYR A 261 -2.27 -10.97 5.02
CA TYR A 261 -2.67 -11.29 6.39
C TYR A 261 -3.67 -12.45 6.46
N TYR A 262 -3.72 -13.08 7.64
CA TYR A 262 -4.77 -14.05 7.96
C TYR A 262 -5.27 -13.87 9.40
N PHE A 263 -6.39 -14.53 9.71
CA PHE A 263 -6.98 -14.55 11.06
C PHE A 263 -6.62 -15.85 11.79
N LYS A 264 -5.70 -15.74 12.75
CA LYS A 264 -5.23 -16.85 13.57
C LYS A 264 -6.23 -17.19 14.67
N GLY A 265 -6.51 -18.49 14.79
CA GLY A 265 -7.24 -19.06 15.92
C GLY A 265 -8.74 -18.69 15.98
N PRO A 266 -9.46 -19.25 16.97
CA PRO A 266 -10.85 -18.88 17.23
C PRO A 266 -11.01 -17.41 17.63
N GLU A 267 -9.96 -16.79 18.17
CA GLU A 267 -9.93 -15.37 18.57
C GLU A 267 -9.89 -14.41 17.37
N LYS A 268 -9.67 -14.95 16.15
CA LYS A 268 -9.56 -14.18 14.91
C LYS A 268 -8.50 -13.09 14.97
N ARG A 269 -7.37 -13.35 15.64
CA ARG A 269 -6.26 -12.39 15.70
C ARG A 269 -5.65 -12.21 14.31
N LEU A 270 -5.61 -10.99 13.80
CA LEU A 270 -4.90 -10.71 12.56
C LEU A 270 -3.39 -10.84 12.74
N VAL A 271 -2.76 -11.60 11.85
CA VAL A 271 -1.33 -11.89 11.87
C VAL A 271 -0.77 -11.73 10.45
N TYR A 272 0.40 -11.10 10.36
CA TYR A 272 1.19 -11.06 9.13
C TYR A 272 2.16 -12.24 9.10
N PRO A 273 2.13 -13.10 8.07
CA PRO A 273 2.84 -14.38 8.03
C PRO A 273 4.36 -14.24 7.74
N TRP A 274 5.03 -13.26 8.37
CA TRP A 274 6.38 -12.81 8.00
C TRP A 274 7.53 -13.42 8.79
N SER A 275 7.25 -14.37 9.70
CA SER A 275 8.29 -14.98 10.54
C SER A 275 9.34 -15.77 9.75
N LYS A 276 9.04 -16.15 8.50
CA LYS A 276 9.98 -16.77 7.56
C LYS A 276 10.54 -15.81 6.50
N GLY A 277 10.05 -14.57 6.46
CA GLY A 277 10.37 -13.56 5.44
C GLY A 277 9.13 -13.03 4.72
N LEU A 278 9.35 -12.22 3.68
CA LEU A 278 8.30 -11.49 2.95
C LEU A 278 7.99 -12.08 1.58
N LYS A 279 8.78 -13.03 1.08
CA LYS A 279 8.55 -13.62 -0.25
C LYS A 279 7.36 -14.59 -0.19
N VAL A 280 6.68 -14.77 -1.31
CA VAL A 280 5.53 -15.69 -1.40
C VAL A 280 5.89 -17.13 -1.02
N ASP A 281 7.12 -17.58 -1.33
CA ASP A 281 7.61 -18.91 -0.93
C ASP A 281 7.85 -19.03 0.58
N GLU A 282 8.34 -17.97 1.21
CA GLU A 282 8.54 -17.89 2.66
C GLU A 282 7.19 -17.86 3.40
N ILE A 283 6.24 -17.07 2.89
CA ILE A 283 4.87 -16.98 3.41
C ILE A 283 4.13 -18.30 3.23
N MET A 284 4.29 -18.96 2.07
CA MET A 284 3.71 -20.27 1.84
C MET A 284 4.29 -21.31 2.81
N ALA A 285 5.60 -21.31 3.02
CA ALA A 285 6.25 -22.18 4.01
C ALA A 285 5.77 -21.91 5.43
N TYR A 286 5.41 -20.66 5.77
CA TYR A 286 4.79 -20.33 7.05
C TYR A 286 3.41 -20.98 7.16
N TYR A 287 2.54 -20.80 6.16
CA TYR A 287 1.21 -21.40 6.17
C TYR A 287 1.22 -22.93 6.18
N GLU A 288 2.19 -23.56 5.52
CA GLU A 288 2.43 -25.00 5.60
C GLU A 288 2.83 -25.43 7.03
N GLU A 289 3.74 -24.69 7.68
CA GLU A 289 4.19 -24.99 9.05
C GLU A 289 3.05 -24.88 10.08
N VAL A 290 2.21 -23.86 9.98
CA VAL A 290 1.06 -23.68 10.89
C VAL A 290 -0.19 -24.44 10.45
N ASN A 291 -0.11 -25.19 9.34
CA ASN A 291 -1.22 -25.93 8.74
C ASN A 291 -2.50 -25.08 8.56
N HIS A 292 -2.33 -23.82 8.13
CA HIS A 292 -3.45 -22.88 7.98
C HIS A 292 -4.25 -23.19 6.71
N LYS A 293 -5.56 -22.95 6.73
CA LYS A 293 -6.37 -22.82 5.51
C LYS A 293 -7.45 -21.77 5.76
N ASP A 294 -7.75 -20.99 4.74
CA ASP A 294 -8.82 -19.99 4.84
C ASP A 294 -10.18 -20.63 4.58
N TRP A 295 -10.25 -21.53 3.58
CA TRP A 295 -11.45 -22.33 3.33
C TRP A 295 -11.12 -23.63 2.59
N THR A 296 -12.14 -24.48 2.47
CA THR A 296 -12.12 -25.63 1.56
C THR A 296 -12.83 -25.21 0.27
N HIS A 297 -12.13 -25.27 -0.86
CA HIS A 297 -12.66 -24.89 -2.17
C HIS A 297 -13.90 -25.74 -2.52
N ALA A 298 -15.04 -25.09 -2.77
CA ALA A 298 -16.33 -25.78 -2.87
C ALA A 298 -16.37 -26.83 -4.00
N ASP A 299 -15.75 -26.51 -5.13
CA ASP A 299 -15.82 -27.35 -6.32
C ASP A 299 -14.85 -28.54 -6.29
N THR A 300 -13.68 -28.36 -5.70
CA THR A 300 -12.56 -29.31 -5.80
C THR A 300 -12.27 -30.02 -4.48
N GLY A 301 -12.72 -29.47 -3.35
CA GLY A 301 -12.41 -29.97 -2.01
C GLY A 301 -11.01 -29.60 -1.50
N ALA A 302 -10.21 -28.83 -2.25
CA ALA A 302 -8.86 -28.48 -1.85
C ALA A 302 -8.85 -27.52 -0.63
N PRO A 303 -7.94 -27.70 0.36
CA PRO A 303 -7.74 -26.73 1.44
C PRO A 303 -6.91 -25.56 0.92
N VAL A 304 -7.54 -24.44 0.60
CA VAL A 304 -6.90 -23.30 -0.10
C VAL A 304 -6.66 -22.11 0.83
N LEU A 305 -5.82 -21.18 0.35
CA LEU A 305 -5.46 -19.92 0.99
C LEU A 305 -6.04 -18.76 0.19
N LYS A 306 -6.33 -17.64 0.87
CA LYS A 306 -6.57 -16.33 0.24
C LYS A 306 -5.31 -15.51 0.41
N ALA A 307 -4.89 -14.79 -0.63
CA ALA A 307 -3.93 -13.70 -0.49
C ALA A 307 -4.64 -12.34 -0.52
N GLN A 308 -4.19 -11.37 0.26
CA GLN A 308 -4.76 -10.03 0.36
C GLN A 308 -3.67 -9.01 0.10
N HIS A 309 -3.91 -8.11 -0.86
CA HIS A 309 -3.15 -6.89 -1.16
C HIS A 309 -1.71 -6.83 -0.60
N PRO A 310 -0.79 -7.70 -1.09
CA PRO A 310 0.55 -7.84 -0.54
C PRO A 310 1.51 -6.78 -1.10
N GLU A 311 1.10 -5.50 -1.12
CA GLU A 311 1.92 -4.45 -1.73
C GLU A 311 3.24 -4.27 -0.98
N PHE A 312 3.26 -4.31 0.35
CA PHE A 312 4.50 -4.14 1.10
C PHE A 312 5.48 -5.28 0.79
N GLU A 313 5.00 -6.52 0.77
CA GLU A 313 5.78 -7.70 0.44
C GLU A 313 6.33 -7.64 -0.98
N MET A 314 5.47 -7.34 -1.95
CA MET A 314 5.82 -7.27 -3.37
C MET A 314 6.77 -6.09 -3.64
N TRP A 315 6.50 -4.89 -3.12
CA TRP A 315 7.36 -3.72 -3.24
C TRP A 315 8.77 -3.99 -2.69
N ASN A 316 8.90 -4.71 -1.57
CA ASN A 316 10.21 -5.09 -1.01
C ASN A 316 11.04 -5.97 -1.95
N GLN A 317 10.43 -6.63 -2.96
CA GLN A 317 11.15 -7.40 -3.99
C GLN A 317 11.53 -6.55 -5.21
N GLY A 318 11.10 -5.29 -5.24
CA GLY A 318 11.26 -4.35 -6.34
C GLY A 318 12.56 -3.56 -6.34
N ILE A 319 12.96 -3.08 -7.52
CA ILE A 319 14.14 -2.23 -7.67
C ILE A 319 14.01 -0.89 -6.95
N HIS A 320 12.80 -0.35 -6.85
CA HIS A 320 12.52 0.91 -6.15
C HIS A 320 12.81 0.77 -4.64
N SER A 321 12.24 -0.25 -3.99
CA SER A 321 12.53 -0.54 -2.58
C SER A 321 14.01 -0.81 -2.34
N ARG A 322 14.63 -1.66 -3.17
CA ARG A 322 16.06 -1.96 -3.11
C ARG A 322 16.95 -0.70 -3.25
N SER A 323 16.47 0.31 -3.95
CA SER A 323 17.15 1.61 -4.13
C SER A 323 16.76 2.64 -3.06
N GLY A 324 16.00 2.25 -2.04
CA GLY A 324 15.57 3.11 -0.93
C GLY A 324 14.36 4.00 -1.21
N VAL A 325 13.64 3.81 -2.32
CA VAL A 325 12.45 4.60 -2.68
C VAL A 325 11.22 4.08 -1.92
N ALA A 326 10.67 4.91 -1.03
CA ALA A 326 9.52 4.58 -0.18
C ALA A 326 8.18 4.74 -0.90
N CYS A 327 7.12 4.13 -0.34
CA CYS A 327 5.74 4.30 -0.84
C CYS A 327 5.37 5.79 -0.99
N ALA A 328 5.68 6.59 0.04
CA ALA A 328 5.41 8.02 0.05
C ALA A 328 6.25 8.85 -0.94
N ASP A 329 7.30 8.30 -1.57
CA ASP A 329 8.02 9.01 -2.63
C ASP A 329 7.20 9.09 -3.92
N CYS A 330 6.37 8.06 -4.20
CA CYS A 330 5.55 7.98 -5.40
C CYS A 330 4.07 8.34 -5.15
N HIS A 331 3.50 7.90 -4.03
CA HIS A 331 2.07 8.08 -3.73
C HIS A 331 1.76 9.32 -2.90
N MET A 332 2.77 9.89 -2.23
CA MET A 332 2.64 11.13 -1.46
C MET A 332 3.78 12.12 -1.82
N PRO A 333 4.02 12.37 -3.13
CA PRO A 333 5.16 13.16 -3.55
C PRO A 333 5.04 14.58 -3.01
N TYR A 334 6.17 15.25 -2.87
CA TYR A 334 6.15 16.65 -2.46
C TYR A 334 5.52 17.53 -3.55
N LYS A 335 4.66 18.47 -3.13
CA LYS A 335 4.13 19.53 -3.98
C LYS A 335 4.40 20.91 -3.36
N ARG A 336 4.38 21.94 -4.21
CA ARG A 336 4.48 23.34 -3.79
C ARG A 336 3.09 23.95 -3.73
N GLU A 337 2.77 24.57 -2.60
CA GLU A 337 1.55 25.36 -2.39
C GLU A 337 1.99 26.77 -1.96
N GLY A 338 1.98 27.71 -2.90
CA GLY A 338 2.64 29.00 -2.72
C GLY A 338 4.13 28.82 -2.36
N ALA A 339 4.53 29.31 -1.19
CA ALA A 339 5.90 29.18 -0.69
C ALA A 339 6.18 27.87 0.06
N LEU A 340 5.15 27.11 0.41
CA LEU A 340 5.27 25.91 1.24
C LEU A 340 5.56 24.68 0.38
N LYS A 341 6.39 23.78 0.93
CA LYS A 341 6.58 22.42 0.41
C LYS A 341 5.85 21.46 1.34
N ILE A 342 4.84 20.77 0.82
CA ILE A 342 4.03 19.82 1.59
C ILE A 342 4.01 18.46 0.90
N SER A 343 3.75 17.39 1.66
CA SER A 343 3.49 16.06 1.11
C SER A 343 2.05 16.00 0.61
N ASP A 344 1.84 15.56 -0.63
CA ASP A 344 0.51 15.30 -1.18
C ASP A 344 -0.16 14.16 -0.38
N HIS A 345 -1.32 14.43 0.22
CA HIS A 345 -2.12 13.42 0.93
C HIS A 345 -3.29 12.89 0.10
N HIS A 346 -3.39 13.29 -1.18
CA HIS A 346 -4.35 12.73 -2.11
C HIS A 346 -3.77 11.45 -2.72
N VAL A 347 -3.67 10.42 -1.88
CA VAL A 347 -3.16 9.09 -2.22
C VAL A 347 -4.03 8.47 -3.31
N ARG A 348 -3.42 8.25 -4.48
CA ARG A 348 -4.05 7.65 -5.68
C ARG A 348 -2.99 7.06 -6.59
N SER A 349 -3.39 6.59 -7.78
CA SER A 349 -2.47 6.14 -8.82
C SER A 349 -1.44 7.23 -9.17
N PRO A 350 -0.12 6.96 -9.06
CA PRO A 350 0.94 7.91 -9.43
C PRO A 350 0.92 8.28 -10.92
N LEU A 351 0.30 7.46 -11.77
CA LEU A 351 0.09 7.75 -13.19
C LEU A 351 -0.80 8.97 -13.43
N LEU A 352 -1.55 9.43 -12.43
CA LEU A 352 -2.34 10.66 -12.52
C LEU A 352 -1.52 11.92 -12.17
N ASN A 353 -0.23 11.78 -11.87
CA ASN A 353 0.64 12.86 -11.43
C ASN A 353 2.14 12.53 -11.67
N VAL A 354 2.47 12.00 -12.85
CA VAL A 354 3.82 11.50 -13.19
C VAL A 354 4.91 12.55 -12.98
N ASN A 355 4.62 13.81 -13.26
CA ASN A 355 5.53 14.93 -13.03
C ASN A 355 6.14 14.91 -11.62
N ARG A 356 5.29 14.81 -10.59
CA ARG A 356 5.75 14.87 -9.20
C ARG A 356 6.16 13.52 -8.65
N ALA A 357 5.48 12.45 -9.06
CA ALA A 357 5.75 11.11 -8.57
C ALA A 357 7.05 10.50 -9.14
N CYS A 358 7.42 10.84 -10.38
CA CYS A 358 8.48 10.15 -11.11
C CYS A 358 9.63 11.09 -11.54
N GLN A 359 9.32 12.30 -12.05
CA GLN A 359 10.35 13.14 -12.70
C GLN A 359 11.32 13.84 -11.74
N THR A 360 11.06 13.77 -10.44
CA THR A 360 12.03 14.13 -9.39
C THR A 360 13.32 13.34 -9.56
N CYS A 361 13.21 12.04 -9.83
CA CYS A 361 14.32 11.11 -10.05
C CYS A 361 14.59 10.84 -11.55
N HIS A 362 13.55 10.69 -12.36
CA HIS A 362 13.68 10.24 -13.75
C HIS A 362 13.64 11.40 -14.75
N LYS A 363 14.70 11.59 -15.53
CA LYS A 363 14.80 12.66 -16.54
C LYS A 363 14.29 12.22 -17.92
N TRP A 364 13.04 11.77 -17.95
CA TRP A 364 12.31 11.37 -19.15
C TRP A 364 10.99 12.15 -19.25
N SER A 365 10.41 12.25 -20.44
CA SER A 365 9.09 12.88 -20.62
C SER A 365 8.01 12.09 -19.87
N GLU A 366 6.90 12.76 -19.51
CA GLU A 366 5.78 12.07 -18.85
C GLU A 366 5.22 10.95 -19.73
N GLY A 367 5.12 11.18 -21.04
CA GLY A 367 4.68 10.16 -22.00
C GLY A 367 5.58 8.93 -22.05
N GLU A 368 6.90 9.08 -21.99
CA GLU A 368 7.84 7.95 -21.93
C GLU A 368 7.70 7.16 -20.62
N LEU A 369 7.54 7.86 -19.49
CA LEU A 369 7.34 7.21 -18.20
C LEU A 369 6.01 6.45 -18.14
N HIS A 370 4.93 7.06 -18.66
CA HIS A 370 3.63 6.37 -18.84
C HIS A 370 3.78 5.10 -19.68
N ALA A 371 4.40 5.20 -20.86
CA ALA A 371 4.55 4.07 -21.78
C ALA A 371 5.35 2.91 -21.14
N ARG A 372 6.37 3.21 -20.33
CA ARG A 372 7.13 2.19 -19.60
C ARG A 372 6.29 1.47 -18.55
N VAL A 373 5.52 2.22 -17.76
CA VAL A 373 4.62 1.62 -16.76
C VAL A 373 3.57 0.77 -17.45
N GLU A 374 2.89 1.29 -18.47
CA GLU A 374 1.88 0.54 -19.22
C GLU A 374 2.45 -0.70 -19.89
N THR A 375 3.66 -0.64 -20.46
CA THR A 375 4.33 -1.83 -21.03
C THR A 375 4.52 -2.93 -20.00
N ILE A 376 4.91 -2.57 -18.77
CA ILE A 376 5.06 -3.52 -17.66
C ILE A 376 3.69 -4.11 -17.29
N GLN A 377 2.69 -3.24 -17.09
CA GLN A 377 1.35 -3.64 -16.67
C GLN A 377 0.65 -4.51 -17.74
N SER A 378 0.77 -4.18 -19.02
CA SER A 378 0.22 -4.99 -20.12
C SER A 378 0.84 -6.39 -20.18
N ARG A 379 2.16 -6.48 -20.04
CA ARG A 379 2.86 -7.79 -20.02
C ARG A 379 2.46 -8.61 -18.79
N HIS A 380 2.38 -7.96 -17.63
CA HIS A 380 1.90 -8.57 -16.40
C HIS A 380 0.46 -9.08 -16.56
N PHE A 381 -0.45 -8.24 -17.04
CA PHE A 381 -1.86 -8.59 -17.22
C PHE A 381 -2.03 -9.78 -18.17
N ALA A 382 -1.28 -9.82 -19.28
CA ALA A 382 -1.28 -10.95 -20.21
C ALA A 382 -0.78 -12.25 -19.56
N LEU A 383 0.32 -12.20 -18.81
CA LEU A 383 0.85 -13.36 -18.10
C LEU A 383 -0.08 -13.83 -16.97
N ARG A 384 -0.68 -12.89 -16.23
CA ARG A 384 -1.68 -13.17 -15.20
C ARG A 384 -2.87 -13.90 -15.79
N ASN A 385 -3.39 -13.46 -16.94
CA ASN A 385 -4.48 -14.14 -17.63
C ASN A 385 -4.10 -15.55 -18.06
N THR A 386 -2.87 -15.75 -18.56
CA THR A 386 -2.37 -17.09 -18.88
C THR A 386 -2.34 -18.01 -17.65
N ALA A 387 -1.92 -17.49 -16.49
CA ALA A 387 -1.94 -18.24 -15.24
C ALA A 387 -3.36 -18.53 -14.74
N MET A 388 -4.28 -17.57 -14.89
CA MET A 388 -5.69 -17.74 -14.54
C MET A 388 -6.35 -18.81 -15.42
N ASP A 389 -6.17 -18.77 -16.74
CA ASP A 389 -6.71 -19.78 -17.66
C ASP A 389 -6.19 -21.17 -17.34
N ALA A 390 -4.87 -21.29 -17.11
CA ALA A 390 -4.28 -22.56 -16.72
C ALA A 390 -4.89 -23.08 -15.40
N LEU A 391 -5.07 -22.22 -14.40
CA LEU A 391 -5.72 -22.60 -13.15
C LEU A 391 -7.16 -23.07 -13.38
N MET A 392 -7.95 -22.37 -14.22
CA MET A 392 -9.33 -22.75 -14.52
C MET A 392 -9.45 -24.13 -15.19
N ASP A 393 -8.55 -24.42 -16.14
CA ASP A 393 -8.45 -25.75 -16.76
C ASP A 393 -8.17 -26.82 -15.70
N PHE A 394 -7.24 -26.55 -14.79
CA PHE A 394 -6.92 -27.50 -13.73
C PHE A 394 -8.04 -27.67 -12.69
N LEU A 395 -8.76 -26.60 -12.34
CA LEU A 395 -9.97 -26.73 -11.49
C LEU A 395 -11.01 -27.62 -12.18
N THR A 396 -11.18 -27.48 -13.51
CA THR A 396 -12.08 -28.33 -14.30
C THR A 396 -11.63 -29.79 -14.30
N ASP A 397 -10.34 -30.06 -14.44
CA ASP A 397 -9.77 -31.41 -14.35
C ASP A 397 -10.03 -32.03 -12.97
N LEU A 398 -9.83 -31.27 -11.89
CA LEU A 398 -10.10 -31.71 -10.51
C LEU A 398 -11.59 -32.05 -10.30
N LYS A 399 -12.49 -31.18 -10.78
CA LYS A 399 -13.94 -31.42 -10.72
C LYS A 399 -14.32 -32.68 -11.47
N SER A 400 -13.78 -32.88 -12.67
CA SER A 400 -14.04 -34.06 -13.50
C SER A 400 -13.53 -35.34 -12.84
N ALA A 401 -12.32 -35.29 -12.29
CA ALA A 401 -11.70 -36.40 -11.55
C ALA A 401 -12.53 -36.80 -10.32
N LYS A 402 -13.06 -35.81 -9.59
CA LYS A 402 -13.96 -36.03 -8.45
C LYS A 402 -15.31 -36.61 -8.89
N ALA A 403 -15.90 -36.09 -9.96
CA ALA A 403 -17.17 -36.59 -10.52
C ALA A 403 -17.04 -38.04 -11.05
N ALA A 404 -15.84 -38.44 -11.49
CA ALA A 404 -15.53 -39.81 -11.86
C ALA A 404 -15.33 -40.77 -10.67
N GLY A 405 -15.53 -40.30 -9.43
CA GLY A 405 -15.50 -41.13 -8.22
C GLY A 405 -14.11 -41.38 -7.65
N ARG A 406 -13.08 -40.63 -8.04
CA ARG A 406 -11.76 -40.73 -7.40
C ARG A 406 -11.85 -40.34 -5.92
N SER A 407 -11.19 -41.12 -5.08
CA SER A 407 -11.16 -40.91 -3.64
C SER A 407 -10.37 -39.64 -3.26
N ASP A 408 -10.63 -39.11 -2.06
CA ASP A 408 -9.88 -37.97 -1.52
C ASP A 408 -8.38 -38.25 -1.47
N ALA A 409 -7.97 -39.49 -1.17
CA ALA A 409 -6.57 -39.89 -1.14
C ALA A 409 -5.91 -39.79 -2.53
N GLU A 410 -6.64 -40.15 -3.59
CA GLU A 410 -6.14 -40.04 -4.97
C GLU A 410 -6.07 -38.59 -5.47
N LEU A 411 -6.90 -37.70 -4.92
CA LEU A 411 -6.96 -36.28 -5.29
C LEU A 411 -6.03 -35.39 -4.46
N ALA A 412 -5.62 -35.84 -3.27
CA ALA A 412 -4.88 -35.03 -2.28
C ALA A 412 -3.63 -34.36 -2.86
N THR A 413 -2.84 -35.07 -3.67
CA THR A 413 -1.62 -34.49 -4.28
C THR A 413 -1.96 -33.37 -5.26
N ALA A 414 -2.98 -33.56 -6.09
CA ALA A 414 -3.44 -32.54 -7.03
C ALA A 414 -4.06 -31.35 -6.30
N GLN A 415 -4.88 -31.58 -5.26
CA GLN A 415 -5.44 -30.52 -4.42
C GLN A 415 -4.37 -29.68 -3.72
N ASN A 416 -3.25 -30.29 -3.29
CA ASN A 416 -2.13 -29.54 -2.73
C ASN A 416 -1.45 -28.66 -3.79
N PHE A 417 -1.34 -29.13 -5.03
CA PHE A 417 -0.87 -28.29 -6.13
C PHE A 417 -1.85 -27.18 -6.47
N GLN A 418 -3.17 -27.40 -6.38
CA GLN A 418 -4.16 -26.32 -6.52
C GLN A 418 -3.92 -25.25 -5.46
N ARG A 419 -3.77 -25.65 -4.20
CA ARG A 419 -3.49 -24.73 -3.09
C ARG A 419 -2.29 -23.83 -3.39
N LYS A 420 -1.19 -24.39 -3.90
CA LYS A 420 0.02 -23.64 -4.30
C LYS A 420 -0.22 -22.73 -5.49
N ALA A 421 -0.74 -23.28 -6.58
CA ALA A 421 -0.99 -22.54 -7.82
C ALA A 421 -1.92 -21.35 -7.59
N GLN A 422 -3.01 -21.59 -6.87
CA GLN A 422 -4.01 -20.59 -6.54
C GLN A 422 -3.45 -19.51 -5.61
N PHE A 423 -2.75 -19.87 -4.53
CA PHE A 423 -2.17 -18.86 -3.63
C PHE A 423 -1.15 -17.98 -4.35
N TYR A 424 -0.31 -18.55 -5.21
CA TYR A 424 0.69 -17.79 -5.97
C TYR A 424 0.04 -16.85 -7.00
N LEU A 425 -1.00 -17.31 -7.69
CA LEU A 425 -1.78 -16.45 -8.59
C LEU A 425 -2.47 -15.34 -7.80
N ASP A 426 -3.14 -15.68 -6.71
CA ASP A 426 -3.91 -14.74 -5.88
C ASP A 426 -2.99 -13.69 -5.21
N PHE A 427 -1.76 -14.06 -4.84
CA PHE A 427 -0.77 -13.13 -4.30
C PHE A 427 -0.38 -12.04 -5.31
N VAL A 428 -0.39 -12.37 -6.61
CA VAL A 428 -0.11 -11.40 -7.67
C VAL A 428 -1.38 -10.65 -8.06
N GLU A 429 -2.52 -11.35 -8.15
CA GLU A 429 -3.82 -10.76 -8.49
C GLU A 429 -4.30 -9.74 -7.47
N ALA A 430 -4.06 -10.00 -6.19
CA ALA A 430 -4.47 -9.12 -5.11
C ALA A 430 -3.59 -7.87 -4.98
N GLU A 431 -2.41 -7.85 -5.63
CA GLU A 431 -1.46 -6.74 -5.55
C GLU A 431 -1.80 -5.63 -6.55
N ASN A 432 -1.92 -4.40 -6.04
CA ASN A 432 -2.58 -3.31 -6.76
C ASN A 432 -1.75 -2.58 -7.83
N SER A 433 -0.47 -2.90 -8.00
CA SER A 433 0.40 -2.19 -8.96
C SER A 433 0.33 -2.73 -10.38
N THR A 434 -0.39 -3.86 -10.57
CA THR A 434 -0.37 -4.64 -11.81
C THR A 434 1.07 -4.99 -12.19
N GLY A 435 1.84 -5.43 -11.19
CA GLY A 435 3.24 -5.85 -11.32
C GLY A 435 4.29 -4.74 -11.37
N PHE A 436 3.92 -3.46 -11.38
CA PHE A 436 4.91 -2.37 -11.45
C PHE A 436 5.86 -2.33 -10.25
N HIS A 437 5.39 -2.66 -9.05
CA HIS A 437 6.22 -2.64 -7.84
C HIS A 437 7.42 -3.60 -7.92
N ALA A 438 7.22 -4.82 -8.45
CA ALA A 438 8.29 -5.79 -8.67
C ALA A 438 8.03 -6.65 -9.93
N PRO A 439 8.31 -6.14 -11.14
CA PRO A 439 7.85 -6.77 -12.38
C PRO A 439 8.37 -8.18 -12.62
N GLN A 440 9.66 -8.40 -12.34
CA GLN A 440 10.30 -9.71 -12.52
C GLN A 440 9.84 -10.71 -11.46
N GLU A 441 9.61 -10.26 -10.24
CA GLU A 441 9.12 -11.12 -9.17
C GLU A 441 7.67 -11.53 -9.43
N ALA A 442 6.80 -10.60 -9.77
CA ALA A 442 5.42 -10.91 -10.17
C ALA A 442 5.38 -11.91 -11.33
N ALA A 443 6.24 -11.74 -12.35
CA ALA A 443 6.34 -12.68 -13.46
C ALA A 443 6.83 -14.08 -13.02
N ARG A 444 7.83 -14.15 -12.11
CA ARG A 444 8.31 -15.42 -11.54
C ARG A 444 7.19 -16.15 -10.79
N ILE A 445 6.44 -15.43 -9.95
CA ILE A 445 5.36 -16.00 -9.14
C ILE A 445 4.24 -16.55 -10.05
N LEU A 446 3.86 -15.82 -11.10
CA LEU A 446 2.89 -16.30 -12.10
C LEU A 446 3.41 -17.53 -12.86
N GLY A 447 4.70 -17.54 -13.22
CA GLY A 447 5.35 -18.72 -13.82
C GLY A 447 5.30 -19.96 -12.92
N GLU A 448 5.56 -19.79 -11.61
CA GLU A 448 5.42 -20.87 -10.63
C GLU A 448 3.97 -21.31 -10.44
N SER A 449 3.01 -20.38 -10.45
CA SER A 449 1.59 -20.71 -10.42
C SER A 449 1.20 -21.63 -11.59
N ILE A 450 1.59 -21.27 -12.83
CA ILE A 450 1.39 -22.10 -14.03
C ILE A 450 2.07 -23.47 -13.87
N ASN A 451 3.29 -23.49 -13.33
CA ASN A 451 4.03 -24.73 -13.10
C ASN A 451 3.33 -25.64 -12.07
N PHE A 452 2.83 -25.11 -10.97
CA PHE A 452 2.08 -25.87 -9.96
C PHE A 452 0.77 -26.40 -10.53
N THR A 453 0.06 -25.61 -11.33
CA THR A 453 -1.12 -26.06 -12.09
C THR A 453 -0.77 -27.28 -12.96
N ARG A 454 0.29 -27.18 -13.77
CA ARG A 454 0.78 -28.29 -14.61
C ARG A 454 1.14 -29.53 -13.78
N GLN A 455 1.80 -29.35 -12.62
CA GLN A 455 2.14 -30.46 -11.73
C GLN A 455 0.89 -31.12 -11.15
N GLY A 456 -0.13 -30.33 -10.78
CA GLY A 456 -1.43 -30.84 -10.36
C GLY A 456 -2.12 -31.68 -11.43
N GLN A 457 -2.15 -31.22 -12.68
CA GLN A 457 -2.67 -32.00 -13.81
C GLN A 457 -1.88 -33.30 -14.05
N LYS A 458 -0.55 -33.26 -13.91
CA LYS A 458 0.30 -34.46 -13.96
C LYS A 458 -0.04 -35.45 -12.82
N ALA A 459 -0.29 -34.96 -11.61
CA ALA A 459 -0.70 -35.79 -10.49
C ALA A 459 -2.05 -36.48 -10.77
N LEU A 460 -3.01 -35.77 -11.38
CA LEU A 460 -4.28 -36.38 -11.81
C LEU A 460 -4.08 -37.49 -12.85
N ARG A 461 -3.06 -37.39 -13.70
CA ARG A 461 -2.72 -38.42 -14.70
C ARG A 461 -1.85 -39.57 -14.15
N GLY A 462 -1.54 -39.58 -12.85
CA GLY A 462 -0.68 -40.60 -12.23
C GLY A 462 0.81 -40.46 -12.57
N LEU A 463 1.24 -39.29 -13.08
CA LEU A 463 2.63 -39.02 -13.49
C LEU A 463 3.49 -38.45 -12.35
N ILE A 464 2.93 -38.28 -11.16
CA ILE A 464 3.63 -37.89 -9.93
C ILE A 464 3.25 -38.91 -8.86
N PRO A 465 4.21 -39.64 -8.25
CA PRO A 465 3.91 -40.58 -7.18
C PRO A 465 3.23 -39.86 -6.00
N GLY A 466 2.18 -40.48 -5.45
CA GLY A 466 1.55 -39.98 -4.22
C GLY A 466 2.58 -39.92 -3.08
N GLY A 467 2.71 -38.75 -2.43
CA GLY A 467 3.59 -38.55 -1.28
C GLY A 467 4.90 -37.80 -1.53
N SER A 468 5.29 -37.51 -2.78
CA SER A 468 6.43 -36.64 -3.05
C SER A 468 5.98 -35.18 -3.17
N ALA A 469 5.88 -34.47 -2.05
CA ALA A 469 6.02 -33.02 -2.12
C ALA A 469 7.39 -32.71 -2.76
N PRO A 470 7.49 -31.86 -3.79
CA PRO A 470 8.79 -31.43 -4.27
C PRO A 470 9.55 -30.84 -3.07
N PRO A 471 10.85 -31.15 -2.88
CA PRO A 471 11.63 -30.45 -1.88
C PRO A 471 11.52 -28.96 -2.17
N VAL A 472 11.08 -28.19 -1.18
CA VAL A 472 11.20 -26.73 -1.21
C VAL A 472 12.67 -26.46 -1.51
N GLN A 473 12.96 -25.90 -2.69
CA GLN A 473 14.30 -25.40 -2.95
C GLN A 473 14.54 -24.37 -1.86
N LYS A 474 15.42 -24.69 -0.90
CA LYS A 474 16.03 -23.68 -0.04
C LYS A 474 16.69 -22.72 -1.00
N ALA A 475 16.09 -21.56 -1.22
CA ALA A 475 16.74 -20.45 -1.91
C ALA A 475 18.04 -20.22 -1.13
N GLY A 476 19.16 -20.57 -1.76
CA GLY A 476 20.47 -20.40 -1.16
C GLY A 476 20.68 -18.91 -0.89
N LEU A 477 20.65 -18.54 0.38
CA LEU A 477 21.26 -17.31 0.86
C LEU A 477 22.78 -17.47 0.65
N LYS A 478 23.30 -16.80 -0.37
CA LYS A 478 24.66 -16.26 -0.33
C LYS A 478 24.57 -14.79 0.04
#